data_AF-A0AAP4FAZ1-F1
#
_entry.id   AF-A0AAP4FAZ1-F1
#
_cell.length_a   1.000
_cell.length_b   1.000
_cell.length_c   1.000
_cell.angle_alpha   90.00
_cell.angle_beta   90.00
_cell.angle_gamma   90.00
#
_symmetry.space_group_name_H-M   'P 1'
#
loop_
_entity.id
_entity.type
_entity.pdbx_description
1 polymer ?
#
loop_
_entity_poly.entity_id
_entity_poly.type
_entity_poly.pdbx_seq_one_letter_code
_entity_poly.pdbx_strand_id
1 'polypeptide(L)'
;MSTPTEIVARLRSEVKDGSLESFCLELGIDLLVLFGSARTDAHSAGDVDLAYSVDFSRPKEDRPNLLDVATAFYVRYGVDAGDTMDFMNLDLADDVARYEALQKCELLVDPSNSKYGNLQMMAAREYINTAYRREYALRSLAS
;
A
#
# COMPACT_ATOMS: atom_id res chain seq x y z
N MET A 1 -20.78 -8.96 -2.25
CA MET A 1 -19.54 -8.20 -2.00
C MET A 1 -18.48 -9.18 -1.57
N SER A 2 -17.27 -9.05 -2.10
CA SER A 2 -16.12 -9.88 -1.71
C SER A 2 -15.69 -9.52 -0.28
N THR A 3 -15.39 -10.52 0.54
CA THR A 3 -14.84 -10.35 1.90
C THR A 3 -13.33 -10.10 1.87
N PRO A 4 -12.71 -9.55 2.93
CA PRO A 4 -11.25 -9.40 3.02
C PRO A 4 -10.49 -10.72 2.76
N THR A 5 -11.03 -11.85 3.24
CA THR A 5 -10.44 -13.17 2.99
C THR A 5 -10.41 -13.53 1.50
N GLU A 6 -11.51 -13.32 0.78
CA GLU A 6 -11.61 -13.60 -0.65
C GLU A 6 -10.70 -12.68 -1.47
N ILE A 7 -10.62 -11.41 -1.10
CA ILE A 7 -9.76 -10.42 -1.77
C ILE A 7 -8.30 -10.78 -1.59
N VAL A 8 -7.84 -11.10 -0.37
CA VAL A 8 -6.45 -11.50 -0.12
C VAL A 8 -6.10 -12.79 -0.84
N ALA A 9 -7.00 -13.79 -0.82
CA ALA A 9 -6.79 -15.04 -1.56
C ALA A 9 -6.64 -14.78 -3.07
N ARG A 10 -7.46 -13.89 -3.61
CA ARG A 10 -7.41 -13.51 -5.02
C ARG A 10 -6.15 -12.70 -5.36
N LEU A 11 -5.78 -11.69 -4.57
CA LEU A 11 -4.53 -10.94 -4.72
C LEU A 11 -3.33 -11.90 -4.82
N ARG A 12 -3.22 -12.85 -3.88
CA ARG A 12 -2.14 -13.85 -3.86
C ARG A 12 -2.17 -14.81 -5.05
N SER A 13 -3.34 -15.12 -5.59
CA SER A 13 -3.45 -15.89 -6.83
C SER A 13 -2.96 -15.07 -8.02
N GLU A 14 -3.39 -13.82 -8.13
CA GLU A 14 -3.04 -12.90 -9.22
C GLU A 14 -1.55 -12.49 -9.20
N VAL A 15 -0.89 -12.56 -8.03
CA VAL A 15 0.58 -12.48 -7.93
C VAL A 15 1.25 -13.68 -8.60
N LYS A 16 0.73 -14.90 -8.40
CA LYS A 16 1.34 -16.13 -8.95
C LYS A 16 1.22 -16.24 -10.46
N ASP A 17 0.14 -15.72 -11.04
CA ASP A 17 -0.08 -15.72 -12.48
C ASP A 17 0.38 -14.43 -13.18
N GLY A 18 0.87 -13.44 -12.42
CA GLY A 18 1.39 -12.17 -12.92
C GLY A 18 0.32 -11.18 -13.39
N SER A 19 -0.97 -11.51 -13.26
CA SER A 19 -2.06 -10.62 -13.68
C SER A 19 -2.20 -9.40 -12.77
N LEU A 20 -1.80 -9.49 -11.49
CA LEU A 20 -1.77 -8.33 -10.59
C LEU A 20 -0.68 -7.33 -11.00
N GLU A 21 0.51 -7.82 -11.34
CA GLU A 21 1.62 -6.97 -11.81
C GLU A 21 1.24 -6.24 -13.09
N SER A 22 0.68 -6.95 -14.07
CA SER A 22 0.25 -6.36 -15.34
C SER A 22 -0.81 -5.26 -15.11
N PHE A 23 -1.79 -5.52 -14.25
CA PHE A 23 -2.81 -4.53 -13.87
C PHE A 23 -2.21 -3.29 -13.19
N CYS A 24 -1.28 -3.48 -12.25
CA CYS A 24 -0.60 -2.36 -11.59
C CYS A 24 0.21 -1.52 -12.58
N LEU A 25 0.98 -2.17 -13.47
CA LEU A 25 1.78 -1.48 -14.47
C LEU A 25 0.91 -0.69 -15.45
N GLU A 26 -0.22 -1.24 -15.92
CA GLU A 26 -1.17 -0.49 -16.76
C GLU A 26 -1.67 0.77 -16.06
N LEU A 27 -2.03 0.65 -14.77
CA LEU A 27 -2.50 1.74 -13.92
C LEU A 27 -1.41 2.77 -13.57
N GLY A 28 -0.13 2.48 -13.81
CA GLY A 28 1.00 3.35 -13.47
C GLY A 28 1.54 3.16 -12.04
N ILE A 29 1.31 1.99 -11.45
CA ILE A 29 1.85 1.54 -10.17
C ILE A 29 3.00 0.57 -10.44
N ASP A 30 4.16 0.82 -9.84
CA ASP A 30 5.39 0.00 -9.95
C ASP A 30 5.85 -0.57 -8.59
N LEU A 31 5.06 -0.37 -7.53
CA LEU A 31 5.17 -1.07 -6.25
C LEU A 31 3.78 -1.20 -5.62
N LEU A 32 3.43 -2.40 -5.19
CA LEU A 32 2.23 -2.67 -4.39
C LEU A 32 2.57 -3.61 -3.23
N VAL A 33 2.12 -3.26 -2.03
CA VAL A 33 2.26 -4.09 -0.84
C VAL A 33 0.92 -4.22 -0.11
N LEU A 34 0.67 -5.40 0.46
CA LEU A 34 -0.40 -5.64 1.42
C LEU A 34 0.16 -5.43 2.82
N PHE A 35 -0.47 -4.56 3.61
CA PHE A 35 -0.09 -4.32 5.00
C PHE A 35 -1.31 -4.48 5.93
N GLY A 36 -1.17 -4.01 7.17
CA GLY A 36 -2.27 -4.04 8.12
C GLY A 36 -2.68 -5.45 8.58
N SER A 37 -3.94 -5.56 9.01
CA SER A 37 -4.44 -6.74 9.70
C SER A 37 -4.64 -7.94 8.77
N ALA A 38 -5.17 -7.70 7.56
CA ALA A 38 -5.45 -8.72 6.55
C ALA A 38 -4.22 -9.47 6.05
N ARG A 39 -3.03 -8.86 6.14
CA ARG A 39 -1.75 -9.56 5.91
C ARG A 39 -1.57 -10.74 6.86
N THR A 40 -1.94 -10.58 8.12
CA THR A 40 -1.68 -11.56 9.19
C THR A 40 -2.83 -12.56 9.31
N ASP A 41 -4.06 -12.07 9.38
CA ASP A 41 -5.27 -12.88 9.44
C ASP A 41 -6.40 -12.20 8.65
N ALA A 42 -6.56 -12.63 7.40
CA ALA A 42 -7.60 -12.11 6.52
C ALA A 42 -9.00 -12.58 6.90
N HIS A 43 -9.15 -13.55 7.80
CA HIS A 43 -10.46 -14.04 8.25
C HIS A 43 -11.09 -13.12 9.29
N SER A 44 -10.26 -12.57 10.18
CA SER A 44 -10.70 -11.62 11.21
C SER A 44 -10.51 -10.14 10.84
N ALA A 45 -9.86 -9.84 9.72
CA ALA A 45 -9.65 -8.47 9.26
C ALA A 45 -10.97 -7.78 8.89
N GLY A 46 -11.08 -6.49 9.21
CA GLY A 46 -12.22 -5.66 8.81
C GLY A 46 -12.16 -5.25 7.34
N ASP A 47 -10.94 -5.01 6.86
CA ASP A 47 -10.59 -4.40 5.58
C ASP A 47 -9.29 -4.98 5.02
N VAL A 48 -8.94 -4.59 3.79
CA VAL A 48 -7.68 -4.92 3.12
C VAL A 48 -6.90 -3.64 2.88
N ASP A 49 -5.80 -3.48 3.61
CA ASP A 49 -4.91 -2.33 3.49
C ASP A 49 -3.85 -2.54 2.38
N LEU A 50 -3.89 -1.71 1.34
CA LEU A 50 -2.91 -1.70 0.26
C LEU A 50 -2.11 -0.40 0.26
N ALA A 51 -0.78 -0.50 0.19
CA ALA A 51 0.07 0.66 -0.05
C ALA A 51 0.77 0.53 -1.40
N TYR A 52 0.87 1.65 -2.12
CA TYR A 52 1.41 1.67 -3.47
C TYR A 52 2.35 2.85 -3.71
N SER A 53 3.26 2.72 -4.67
CA SER A 53 4.05 3.82 -5.21
C SER A 53 3.86 3.86 -6.73
N VAL A 54 3.94 5.06 -7.31
CA VAL A 54 3.71 5.26 -8.75
C VAL A 54 5.01 5.21 -9.55
N ASP A 55 4.88 4.88 -10.83
CA ASP A 55 5.97 4.93 -11.80
C ASP A 55 6.37 6.39 -12.09
N PHE A 56 7.49 6.82 -11.53
CA PHE A 56 8.02 8.17 -11.72
C PHE A 56 8.64 8.41 -13.10
N SER A 57 8.78 7.38 -13.95
CA SER A 57 9.18 7.56 -15.34
C SER A 57 8.04 8.14 -16.20
N ARG A 58 6.78 8.00 -15.76
CA ARG A 58 5.61 8.59 -16.41
C ARG A 58 5.53 10.10 -16.18
N PRO A 59 4.99 10.88 -17.14
CA PRO A 59 4.59 12.27 -16.91
C PRO A 59 3.66 12.41 -15.71
N LYS A 60 3.67 13.57 -15.04
CA LYS A 60 2.92 13.76 -13.78
C LYS A 60 1.40 13.64 -14.00
N GLU A 61 0.94 14.15 -15.12
CA GLU A 61 -0.45 14.13 -15.59
C GLU A 61 -0.96 12.70 -15.87
N ASP A 62 -0.07 11.76 -16.12
CA ASP A 62 -0.40 10.36 -16.43
C ASP A 62 -0.27 9.43 -15.21
N ARG A 63 0.13 9.97 -14.05
CA ARG A 63 0.25 9.18 -12.80
C ARG A 63 -1.10 9.12 -12.10
N PRO A 64 -1.52 7.95 -11.61
CA PRO A 64 -2.81 7.82 -10.96
C PRO A 64 -2.81 8.58 -9.63
N ASN A 65 -3.89 9.32 -9.38
CA ASN A 65 -4.17 9.84 -8.05
C ASN A 65 -4.85 8.74 -7.18
N LEU A 66 -5.06 9.01 -5.90
CA LEU A 66 -5.66 8.04 -4.97
C LEU A 66 -7.05 7.54 -5.42
N LEU A 67 -7.88 8.43 -5.97
CA LEU A 67 -9.22 8.09 -6.44
C LEU A 67 -9.16 7.17 -7.66
N ASP A 68 -8.22 7.40 -8.57
CA ASP A 68 -8.02 6.55 -9.74
C ASP A 68 -7.64 5.12 -9.30
N VAL A 69 -6.70 5.00 -8.34
CA VAL A 69 -6.28 3.72 -7.80
C VAL A 69 -7.42 2.99 -7.10
N ALA A 70 -8.07 3.65 -6.13
CA ALA A 70 -9.15 3.05 -5.37
C ALA A 70 -10.28 2.58 -6.30
N THR A 71 -10.70 3.42 -7.24
CA THR A 71 -11.75 3.09 -8.22
C THR A 71 -11.38 1.86 -9.05
N ALA A 72 -10.14 1.79 -9.55
CA ALA A 72 -9.70 0.67 -10.37
C ALA A 72 -9.72 -0.66 -9.58
N PHE A 73 -9.30 -0.65 -8.32
CA PHE A 73 -9.34 -1.84 -7.46
C PHE A 73 -10.78 -2.22 -7.06
N TYR A 74 -11.63 -1.26 -6.70
CA TYR A 74 -13.03 -1.54 -6.39
C TYR A 74 -13.76 -2.22 -7.55
N VAL A 75 -13.56 -1.71 -8.77
CA VAL A 75 -14.11 -2.33 -9.99
C VAL A 75 -13.54 -3.73 -10.21
N ARG A 76 -12.23 -3.92 -10.05
CA ARG A 76 -11.57 -5.22 -10.26
C ARG A 76 -12.05 -6.29 -9.28
N TYR A 77 -12.27 -5.92 -8.03
CA TYR A 77 -12.61 -6.84 -6.94
C TYR A 77 -14.11 -6.92 -6.61
N GLY A 78 -14.94 -6.10 -7.26
CA GLY A 78 -16.39 -6.13 -7.11
C GLY A 78 -16.84 -5.75 -5.70
N VAL A 79 -16.23 -4.72 -5.13
CA VAL A 79 -16.53 -4.21 -3.79
C VAL A 79 -17.06 -2.78 -3.86
N ASP A 80 -17.93 -2.43 -2.91
CA ASP A 80 -18.39 -1.06 -2.74
C ASP A 80 -17.26 -0.20 -2.17
N ALA A 81 -17.27 1.09 -2.53
CA ALA A 81 -16.18 1.99 -2.16
C ALA A 81 -16.08 2.18 -0.64
N GLY A 82 -14.87 2.01 -0.10
CA GLY A 82 -14.46 2.55 1.20
C GLY A 82 -14.55 1.63 2.42
N ASP A 83 -15.32 0.55 2.39
CA ASP A 83 -15.51 -0.28 3.60
C ASP A 83 -14.67 -1.56 3.62
N THR A 84 -14.14 -2.01 2.47
CA THR A 84 -13.46 -3.32 2.37
C THR A 84 -12.01 -3.22 1.93
N MET A 85 -11.60 -2.13 1.27
CA MET A 85 -10.22 -1.93 0.86
C MET A 85 -9.80 -0.49 1.08
N ASP A 86 -8.65 -0.32 1.71
CA ASP A 86 -8.02 0.97 1.98
C ASP A 86 -6.71 1.11 1.21
N PHE A 87 -6.42 2.35 0.80
CA PHE A 87 -5.30 2.64 -0.07
C PHE A 87 -4.42 3.75 0.48
N MET A 88 -3.11 3.51 0.47
CA MET A 88 -2.10 4.49 0.88
C MET A 88 -1.09 4.73 -0.23
N ASN A 89 -0.95 5.99 -0.66
CA ASN A 89 0.13 6.39 -1.54
C ASN A 89 1.43 6.57 -0.74
N LEU A 90 2.38 5.65 -0.90
CA LEU A 90 3.69 5.65 -0.23
C LEU A 90 4.53 6.87 -0.56
N ASP A 91 4.29 7.52 -1.71
CA ASP A 91 5.04 8.69 -2.15
C ASP A 91 4.62 9.98 -1.43
N LEU A 92 3.45 9.95 -0.78
CA LEU A 92 2.85 11.09 -0.07
C LEU A 92 2.56 10.81 1.41
N ALA A 93 2.61 9.56 1.84
CA ALA A 93 2.36 9.16 3.22
C ALA A 93 3.42 9.70 4.19
N ASP A 94 3.02 9.93 5.45
CA ASP A 94 3.93 10.35 6.51
C ASP A 94 4.93 9.24 6.88
N ASP A 95 5.94 9.62 7.66
CA ASP A 95 7.05 8.75 8.04
C ASP A 95 6.62 7.55 8.89
N VAL A 96 5.58 7.67 9.70
CA VAL A 96 5.03 6.57 10.51
C VAL A 96 4.24 5.62 9.63
N ALA A 97 3.33 6.15 8.82
CA ALA A 97 2.49 5.38 7.92
C ALA A 97 3.33 4.59 6.90
N ARG A 98 4.33 5.23 6.28
CA ARG A 98 5.30 4.57 5.38
C ARG A 98 6.10 3.49 6.08
N TYR A 99 6.55 3.74 7.31
CA TYR A 99 7.29 2.75 8.08
C TYR A 99 6.44 1.51 8.36
N GLU A 100 5.22 1.69 8.87
CA GLU A 100 4.30 0.57 9.14
C GLU A 100 3.99 -0.22 7.87
N ALA A 101 3.68 0.47 6.76
CA ALA A 101 3.36 -0.16 5.48
C ALA A 101 4.53 -0.88 4.80
N LEU A 102 5.79 -0.53 5.08
CA LEU A 102 6.95 -1.13 4.41
C LEU A 102 7.73 -2.13 5.27
N GLN A 103 7.64 -2.05 6.60
CA GLN A 103 8.31 -3.01 7.50
C GLN A 103 7.46 -4.25 7.80
N LYS A 104 6.13 -4.11 7.81
CA LYS A 104 5.19 -5.19 8.18
C LYS A 104 4.23 -5.51 7.04
N CYS A 105 4.79 -5.80 5.86
CA CYS A 105 4.03 -6.02 4.65
C CYS A 105 4.28 -7.38 3.99
N GLU A 106 3.38 -7.74 3.09
CA GLU A 106 3.55 -8.75 2.06
C GLU A 106 3.77 -8.00 0.75
N LEU A 107 4.93 -8.24 0.10
CA LEU A 107 5.23 -7.65 -1.20
C LEU A 107 4.39 -8.34 -2.28
N LEU A 108 3.58 -7.57 -3.01
CA LEU A 108 2.72 -8.10 -4.07
C LEU A 108 3.29 -7.82 -5.46
N VAL A 109 3.77 -6.61 -5.70
CA VAL A 109 4.32 -6.16 -7.00
C VAL A 109 5.56 -5.31 -6.77
N ASP A 110 6.70 -5.67 -7.36
CA ASP A 110 7.90 -4.81 -7.54
C ASP A 110 8.66 -5.31 -8.78
N PRO A 111 8.27 -4.86 -9.99
CA PRO A 111 8.82 -5.37 -11.24
C PRO A 111 10.31 -5.09 -11.39
N SER A 112 10.80 -4.03 -10.74
CA SER A 112 12.22 -3.66 -10.72
C SER A 112 13.05 -4.51 -9.76
N ASN A 113 12.40 -5.22 -8.84
CA ASN A 113 13.01 -5.95 -7.72
C ASN A 113 14.03 -5.08 -6.93
N SER A 114 13.73 -3.79 -6.79
CA SER A 114 14.65 -2.82 -6.17
C SER A 114 13.92 -1.70 -5.44
N LYS A 115 12.74 -1.30 -5.94
CA LYS A 115 11.98 -0.18 -5.40
C LYS A 115 11.53 -0.46 -3.97
N TYR A 116 11.06 -1.67 -3.68
CA TYR A 116 10.67 -2.06 -2.33
C TYR A 116 11.82 -1.90 -1.34
N GLY A 117 12.99 -2.49 -1.64
CA GLY A 117 14.15 -2.45 -0.75
C GLY A 117 14.64 -1.02 -0.49
N ASN A 118 14.69 -0.20 -1.54
CA ASN A 118 15.08 1.21 -1.42
C ASN A 118 14.10 1.99 -0.53
N LEU A 119 12.80 1.87 -0.78
CA LEU A 119 11.78 2.58 0.00
C LEU A 119 11.71 2.06 1.44
N GLN A 120 11.83 0.75 1.66
CA GLN A 120 11.86 0.16 3.00
C GLN A 120 13.03 0.71 3.82
N MET A 121 14.23 0.76 3.26
CA MET A 121 15.41 1.31 3.93
C MET A 121 15.25 2.80 4.24
N MET A 122 14.73 3.57 3.29
CA MET A 122 14.46 5.00 3.48
C MET A 122 13.44 5.23 4.59
N ALA A 123 12.32 4.51 4.58
CA ALA A 123 11.28 4.64 5.60
C ALA A 123 11.79 4.27 7.00
N ALA A 124 12.58 3.21 7.14
CA ALA A 124 13.23 2.85 8.41
C ALA A 124 14.14 3.97 8.93
N ARG A 125 14.99 4.52 8.05
CA ARG A 125 15.90 5.61 8.40
C ARG A 125 15.14 6.87 8.80
N GLU A 126 14.12 7.25 8.04
CA GLU A 126 13.29 8.42 8.33
C GLU A 126 12.61 8.27 9.68
N TYR A 127 11.91 7.16 9.90
CA TYR A 127 11.24 6.86 11.16
C TYR A 127 12.20 6.99 12.34
N ILE A 128 13.36 6.35 12.31
CA ILE A 128 14.34 6.42 13.42
C ILE A 128 14.79 7.86 13.66
N ASN A 129 15.12 8.60 12.59
CA ASN A 129 15.70 9.95 12.71
C ASN A 129 14.69 11.00 13.19
N THR A 130 13.39 10.78 12.98
CA THR A 130 12.33 11.71 13.38
C THR A 130 11.64 11.32 14.69
N ALA A 131 12.11 10.28 15.39
CA ALA A 131 11.54 9.81 16.67
C ALA A 131 11.39 10.94 17.71
N TYR A 132 12.41 11.78 17.87
CA TYR A 132 12.36 12.90 18.82
C TYR A 132 11.23 13.90 18.51
N ARG A 133 10.88 14.10 17.24
CA ARG A 133 9.81 15.02 16.82
C ARG A 133 8.46 14.47 17.23
N ARG A 134 8.25 13.17 17.04
CA ARG A 134 7.01 12.48 17.44
C ARG A 134 6.85 12.44 18.95
N GLU A 135 7.92 12.17 19.69
CA GLU A 135 7.89 12.27 21.15
C GLU A 135 7.51 13.68 21.63
N TYR A 136 8.10 14.71 21.02
CA TYR A 136 7.75 16.09 21.34
C TYR A 136 6.28 16.38 21.04
N ALA A 137 5.78 15.98 19.86
CA ALA A 137 4.38 16.17 19.46
C ALA A 137 3.41 15.48 20.44
N LEU A 138 3.68 14.23 20.82
CA LEU A 138 2.86 13.48 21.80
C LEU A 138 2.84 14.17 23.17
N ARG A 139 4.00 14.67 23.64
CA ARG A 139 4.06 15.41 24.91
C ARG A 139 3.25 16.71 24.86
N SER A 140 3.28 17.42 23.73
CA SER A 140 2.50 18.66 23.56
C SER A 140 0.99 18.45 23.47
N LEU A 141 0.53 17.26 23.10
CA LEU A 141 -0.90 16.90 23.11
C LEU A 141 -1.38 16.46 24.50
N ALA A 142 -0.45 16.00 25.36
CA ALA A 142 -0.75 15.57 26.73
C ALA A 142 -0.69 16.72 27.76
N SER A 143 -0.30 17.92 27.34
CA SER A 143 -0.24 19.15 28.15
C SER A 143 -1.40 20.07 27.84
#